data_AF-A0A8C2TN44-F1
#
_entry.id   AF-A0A8C2TN44-F1
#
_cell.length_a   1.000
_cell.length_b   1.000
_cell.length_c   1.000
_cell.angle_alpha   90.00
_cell.angle_beta   90.00
_cell.angle_gamma   90.00
#
_symmetry.space_group_name_H-M   'P 1'
#
loop_
_entity.id
_entity.type
_entity.pdbx_description
1 polymer ?
#
loop_
_entity_poly.entity_id
_entity_poly.type
_entity_poly.pdbx_seq_one_letter_code
_entity_poly.pdbx_strand_id
1 'polypeptide(L)'
;MLFPRLGSQLVCCAALAPVCSPSPRGTADTECIKCGGVLSAPSGNFSSPNFPGPYPYETECTWLIVVAEGSSVLLSFSHFELEYHAACAYDYLQVYNGASRDLGNLLGTFCGRSAPPPFASAWHVMAVVFRSDRHVAKRGFAATYHKDACGGQLMGLSGEITSPRYPESYPNDAECRWSIRATDGPLTLIFADFQVEGGQGCGFDYVALFDGPTAAAPHLGRYCGSSHPPRIISSTRHLFILFKSDFNIVGRGFKAHFYSGECQEVYTTIKGNFSSPQYPNFYPNNLQCQWSIQLPPGYRIKVFFLDLELEARSSLTGGCDYDRLDAFDGGAENASLLGTWCGRESPVPVTSRSHQLLLVLHTDRSTAKRGFSLAYVGGKASIHPSESKSCGIFL
;
A
#
# COMPACT_ATOMS: atom_id res chain seq x y z
N MET A 1 42.09 15.04 5.14
CA MET A 1 41.35 14.07 5.98
C MET A 1 40.44 13.29 5.05
N LEU A 2 40.79 12.02 4.80
CA LEU A 2 39.93 11.08 4.09
C LEU A 2 38.77 10.68 5.01
N PHE A 3 37.54 10.71 4.51
CA PHE A 3 36.43 9.93 5.05
C PHE A 3 35.93 8.96 3.97
N PRO A 4 35.58 7.70 4.33
CA PRO A 4 35.46 6.61 3.38
C PRO A 4 34.06 6.52 2.76
N ARG A 5 34.01 5.98 1.53
CA ARG A 5 32.80 5.51 0.85
C ARG A 5 32.15 4.41 1.70
N LEU A 6 30.89 4.60 2.11
CA LEU A 6 30.07 3.49 2.59
C LEU A 6 29.72 2.60 1.40
N GLY A 7 30.23 1.37 1.44
CA GLY A 7 30.02 0.35 0.43
C GLY A 7 28.59 -0.19 0.43
N SER A 8 28.17 -0.50 -0.80
CA SER A 8 27.17 -1.49 -1.19
C SER A 8 26.88 -2.52 -0.08
N GLN A 9 25.70 -2.43 0.52
CA GLN A 9 25.15 -3.56 1.28
C GLN A 9 24.83 -4.64 0.26
N LEU A 10 25.67 -5.68 0.25
CA LEU A 10 25.42 -6.97 -0.38
C LEU A 10 23.99 -7.42 -0.04
N VAL A 11 23.15 -7.51 -1.06
CA VAL A 11 22.05 -8.46 -1.09
C VAL A 11 22.69 -9.83 -0.89
N CYS A 12 22.44 -10.45 0.27
CA CYS A 12 22.82 -11.85 0.47
C CYS A 12 22.08 -12.69 -0.58
N CYS A 13 22.82 -13.18 -1.59
CA CYS A 13 22.35 -14.26 -2.44
C CYS A 13 22.10 -15.50 -1.58
N ALA A 14 20.84 -15.70 -1.17
CA ALA A 14 20.39 -17.02 -0.79
C ALA A 14 20.47 -17.90 -2.04
N ALA A 15 21.48 -18.76 -2.11
CA ALA A 15 21.55 -19.79 -3.13
C ALA A 15 20.34 -20.72 -2.95
N LEU A 16 19.41 -20.71 -3.92
CA LEU A 16 18.26 -21.59 -3.94
C LEU A 16 18.72 -23.03 -4.22
N ALA A 17 18.28 -23.97 -3.40
CA ALA A 17 18.63 -25.38 -3.51
C ALA A 17 17.98 -26.01 -4.77
N PRO A 18 18.70 -26.84 -5.53
CA PRO A 18 18.12 -27.57 -6.65
C PRO A 18 17.11 -28.63 -6.15
N VAL A 19 15.97 -28.76 -6.84
CA VAL A 19 15.00 -29.85 -6.62
C VAL A 19 15.40 -31.04 -7.50
N CYS A 20 15.52 -32.21 -6.89
CA CYS A 20 16.05 -33.40 -7.53
C CYS A 20 15.02 -34.53 -7.45
N SER A 21 14.59 -35.04 -8.61
CA SER A 21 13.72 -36.21 -8.73
C SER A 21 14.53 -37.40 -9.23
N PRO A 22 14.28 -38.63 -8.75
CA PRO A 22 15.03 -39.81 -9.20
C PRO A 22 14.73 -40.11 -10.68
N SER A 23 15.78 -40.30 -11.47
CA SER A 23 15.68 -40.77 -12.86
C SER A 23 15.10 -42.19 -12.89
N PRO A 24 14.10 -42.50 -13.73
CA PRO A 24 13.53 -43.83 -13.85
C PRO A 24 14.47 -44.86 -14.50
N ARG A 25 15.71 -44.49 -14.86
CA ARG A 25 16.65 -45.35 -15.62
C ARG A 25 17.88 -45.86 -14.86
N GLY A 26 17.97 -45.67 -13.54
CA GLY A 26 19.04 -46.31 -12.76
C GLY A 26 20.46 -45.90 -13.14
N THR A 27 20.65 -44.74 -13.77
CA THR A 27 21.95 -44.13 -14.02
C THR A 27 22.15 -42.98 -13.04
N ALA A 28 23.32 -42.94 -12.40
CA ALA A 28 23.70 -41.99 -11.35
C ALA A 28 24.00 -40.57 -11.88
N ASP A 29 23.11 -40.01 -12.69
CA ASP A 29 23.06 -38.58 -12.97
C ASP A 29 21.66 -38.08 -12.65
N THR A 30 21.58 -37.31 -11.56
CA THR A 30 20.35 -36.68 -11.11
C THR A 30 20.27 -35.31 -11.80
N GLU A 31 19.52 -35.22 -12.89
CA GLU A 31 19.35 -33.96 -13.60
C GLU A 31 18.38 -33.07 -12.80
N CYS A 32 18.94 -32.23 -11.92
CA CYS A 32 18.12 -31.33 -11.10
C CYS A 32 17.70 -30.12 -11.95
N ILE A 33 16.40 -29.98 -12.19
CA ILE A 33 15.84 -28.87 -12.95
C ILE A 33 15.90 -27.61 -12.07
N LYS A 34 16.83 -26.70 -12.38
CA LYS A 34 16.90 -25.37 -11.74
C LYS A 34 15.89 -24.44 -12.41
N CYS A 35 14.99 -23.86 -11.62
CA CYS A 35 14.04 -22.85 -12.07
C CYS A 35 14.02 -21.65 -11.12
N GLY A 36 13.56 -20.50 -11.61
CA GLY A 36 13.64 -19.24 -10.87
C GLY A 36 14.95 -18.49 -11.10
N GLY A 37 15.23 -17.51 -10.23
CA GLY A 37 16.42 -16.67 -10.26
C GLY A 37 16.12 -15.18 -10.29
N VAL A 38 17.18 -14.36 -10.34
CA VAL A 38 17.07 -12.89 -10.45
C VAL A 38 17.05 -12.50 -11.93
N LEU A 39 16.05 -11.74 -12.34
CA LEU A 39 15.88 -11.22 -13.70
C LEU A 39 16.11 -9.72 -13.69
N SER A 40 17.25 -9.26 -14.23
CA SER A 40 17.69 -7.86 -14.12
C SER A 40 17.67 -7.07 -15.43
N ALA A 41 17.37 -7.73 -16.56
CA ALA A 41 17.25 -7.06 -17.85
C ALA A 41 16.01 -6.16 -17.87
N PRO A 42 15.99 -5.06 -18.65
CA PRO A 42 14.85 -4.15 -18.75
C PRO A 42 13.61 -4.81 -19.39
N SER A 43 13.76 -5.97 -20.01
CA SER A 43 12.65 -6.83 -20.40
C SER A 43 13.15 -8.27 -20.50
N GLY A 44 12.24 -9.22 -20.43
CA GLY A 44 12.57 -10.63 -20.55
C GLY A 44 11.36 -11.54 -20.55
N ASN A 45 11.62 -12.82 -20.78
CA ASN A 45 10.63 -13.88 -20.76
C ASN A 45 11.06 -14.98 -19.78
N PHE A 46 10.08 -15.63 -19.15
CA PHE A 46 10.31 -16.78 -18.30
C PHE A 46 9.07 -17.66 -18.28
N SER A 47 9.23 -18.94 -17.96
CA SER A 47 8.15 -19.91 -17.99
C SER A 47 8.28 -20.91 -16.86
N SER A 48 7.22 -21.66 -16.60
CA SER A 48 7.29 -22.87 -15.78
C SER A 48 8.31 -23.86 -16.36
N PRO A 49 8.91 -24.73 -15.53
CA PRO A 49 9.84 -25.73 -16.02
C PRO A 49 9.16 -26.65 -17.05
N ASN A 50 9.93 -27.11 -18.04
CA ASN A 50 9.49 -27.95 -19.15
C ASN A 50 8.45 -27.35 -20.11
N PHE A 51 8.02 -26.09 -19.95
CA PHE A 51 7.09 -25.43 -20.87
C PHE A 51 7.60 -25.54 -22.33
N PRO A 52 6.77 -25.92 -23.31
CA PRO A 52 5.30 -26.07 -23.28
C PRO A 52 4.77 -27.44 -22.81
N GLY A 53 5.65 -28.34 -22.36
CA GLY A 53 5.31 -29.61 -21.71
C GLY A 53 4.89 -29.44 -20.25
N PRO A 54 4.49 -30.53 -19.57
CA PRO A 54 4.01 -30.45 -18.20
C PRO A 54 5.13 -30.13 -17.20
N TYR A 55 4.84 -29.25 -16.23
CA TYR A 55 5.78 -28.94 -15.15
C TYR A 55 6.00 -30.15 -14.22
N PRO A 56 7.14 -30.24 -13.50
CA PRO A 56 7.37 -31.29 -12.54
C PRO A 56 6.52 -31.13 -11.27
N TYR A 57 6.28 -32.24 -10.59
CA TYR A 57 5.67 -32.28 -9.26
C TYR A 57 6.61 -31.71 -8.19
N GLU A 58 6.06 -31.35 -7.03
CA GLU A 58 6.77 -30.90 -5.82
C GLU A 58 7.84 -29.83 -6.11
N THR A 59 7.52 -28.91 -7.04
CA THR A 59 8.46 -27.90 -7.52
C THR A 59 8.10 -26.55 -6.94
N GLU A 60 9.10 -25.82 -6.45
CA GLU A 60 8.97 -24.41 -6.10
C GLU A 60 9.98 -23.58 -6.88
N CYS A 61 9.49 -22.67 -7.73
CA CYS A 61 10.32 -21.74 -8.50
C CYS A 61 10.04 -20.32 -8.01
N THR A 62 11.09 -19.54 -7.76
CA THR A 62 10.97 -18.12 -7.41
C THR A 62 11.75 -17.27 -8.39
N TRP A 63 11.07 -16.36 -9.09
CA TRP A 63 11.68 -15.33 -9.91
C TRP A 63 11.62 -13.98 -9.19
N LEU A 64 12.77 -13.32 -9.06
CA LEU A 64 12.87 -11.95 -8.55
C LEU A 64 13.23 -11.03 -9.72
N ILE A 65 12.28 -10.23 -10.16
CA ILE A 65 12.48 -9.27 -11.25
C ILE A 65 12.93 -7.95 -10.63
N VAL A 66 14.09 -7.44 -11.05
CA VAL A 66 14.69 -6.20 -10.56
C VAL A 66 15.03 -5.32 -11.77
N VAL A 67 14.25 -4.27 -12.01
CA VAL A 67 14.54 -3.28 -13.06
C VAL A 67 15.27 -2.07 -12.45
N ALA A 68 15.61 -1.09 -13.27
CA ALA A 68 16.28 0.12 -12.79
C ALA A 68 15.43 0.86 -11.74
N GLU A 69 16.07 1.41 -10.71
CA GLU A 69 15.43 2.24 -9.69
C GLU A 69 14.65 3.42 -10.33
N GLY A 70 13.50 3.76 -9.74
CA GLY A 70 12.59 4.78 -10.28
C GLY A 70 11.70 4.31 -11.45
N SER A 71 11.65 3.01 -11.73
CA SER A 71 10.75 2.39 -12.71
C SER A 71 9.85 1.34 -12.04
N SER A 72 8.88 0.81 -12.79
CA SER A 72 8.03 -0.32 -12.37
C SER A 72 8.23 -1.53 -13.29
N VAL A 73 7.76 -2.69 -12.86
CA VAL A 73 7.74 -3.94 -13.64
C VAL A 73 6.32 -4.16 -14.11
N LEU A 74 6.11 -4.26 -15.43
CA LEU A 74 4.87 -4.74 -16.01
C LEU A 74 5.04 -6.20 -16.44
N LEU A 75 4.30 -7.10 -15.78
CA LEU A 75 4.27 -8.53 -15.97
C LEU A 75 2.99 -8.94 -16.72
N SER A 76 3.13 -9.79 -17.73
CA SER A 76 2.01 -10.33 -18.49
C SER A 76 2.19 -11.81 -18.80
N PHE A 77 1.09 -12.52 -19.04
CA PHE A 77 1.08 -13.96 -19.30
C PHE A 77 0.55 -14.23 -20.71
N SER A 78 1.32 -14.96 -21.52
CA SER A 78 0.89 -15.41 -22.84
C SER A 78 0.23 -16.79 -22.79
N HIS A 79 0.50 -17.57 -21.74
CA HIS A 79 -0.12 -18.87 -21.49
C HIS A 79 -0.25 -19.13 -19.98
N PHE A 80 -1.34 -19.79 -19.57
CA PHE A 80 -1.55 -20.19 -18.19
C PHE A 80 -2.47 -21.42 -18.07
N GLU A 81 -1.93 -22.53 -17.59
CA GLU A 81 -2.66 -23.76 -17.31
C GLU A 81 -2.02 -24.50 -16.13
N LEU A 82 -2.58 -24.35 -14.93
CA LEU A 82 -2.20 -25.07 -13.70
C LEU A 82 -3.32 -26.03 -13.26
N GLU A 83 -3.04 -26.94 -12.32
CA GLU A 83 -4.11 -27.69 -11.65
C GLU A 83 -5.12 -26.72 -11.02
N TYR A 84 -6.41 -27.06 -11.10
CA TYR A 84 -7.47 -26.20 -10.57
C TYR A 84 -7.90 -26.67 -9.17
N HIS A 85 -8.02 -25.71 -8.26
CA HIS A 85 -8.70 -25.88 -6.98
C HIS A 85 -9.46 -24.59 -6.64
N ALA A 86 -10.61 -24.70 -5.96
CA ALA A 86 -11.44 -23.54 -5.64
C ALA A 86 -10.70 -22.44 -4.84
N ALA A 87 -9.74 -22.84 -4.00
CA ALA A 87 -8.87 -21.95 -3.23
C ALA A 87 -7.40 -21.97 -3.71
N CYS A 88 -7.10 -22.55 -4.88
CA CYS A 88 -5.74 -22.76 -5.40
C CYS A 88 -4.78 -23.39 -4.37
N ALA A 89 -5.25 -24.45 -3.69
CA ALA A 89 -4.52 -25.10 -2.60
C ALA A 89 -3.58 -26.22 -3.08
N TYR A 90 -3.72 -26.63 -4.35
CA TYR A 90 -2.83 -27.60 -5.00
C TYR A 90 -1.70 -26.81 -5.69
N ASP A 91 -1.72 -26.74 -7.01
CA ASP A 91 -0.78 -25.94 -7.79
C ASP A 91 -1.21 -24.48 -7.90
N TYR A 92 -0.25 -23.57 -7.75
CA TYR A 92 -0.53 -22.15 -7.84
C TYR A 92 0.64 -21.31 -8.32
N LEU A 93 0.30 -20.15 -8.89
CA LEU A 93 1.20 -19.05 -9.14
C LEU A 93 0.81 -17.88 -8.23
N GLN A 94 1.78 -17.34 -7.48
CA GLN A 94 1.63 -16.13 -6.69
C GLN A 94 2.48 -15.01 -7.27
N VAL A 95 1.91 -13.81 -7.32
CA VAL A 95 2.60 -12.60 -7.76
C VAL A 95 2.62 -11.62 -6.59
N TYR A 96 3.79 -11.05 -6.29
CA TYR A 96 4.01 -10.14 -5.16
C TYR A 96 4.52 -8.78 -5.63
N ASN A 97 3.99 -7.71 -5.03
CA ASN A 97 4.31 -6.32 -5.30
C ASN A 97 5.60 -5.87 -4.58
N GLY A 98 6.69 -6.59 -4.79
CA GLY A 98 7.98 -6.34 -4.14
C GLY A 98 8.79 -7.63 -3.98
N ALA A 99 9.86 -7.58 -3.19
CA ALA A 99 10.72 -8.73 -2.93
C ALA A 99 10.17 -9.66 -1.82
N SER A 100 9.34 -9.13 -0.92
CA SER A 100 8.84 -9.85 0.26
C SER A 100 7.61 -10.70 -0.06
N ARG A 101 7.61 -11.96 0.42
CA ARG A 101 6.53 -12.96 0.24
C ARG A 101 5.50 -12.91 1.39
N ASP A 102 5.10 -11.71 1.81
CA ASP A 102 4.10 -11.50 2.85
C ASP A 102 2.71 -11.19 2.25
N LEU A 103 1.67 -11.38 3.06
CA LEU A 103 0.28 -11.21 2.63
C LEU A 103 -0.04 -9.77 2.19
N GLY A 104 0.67 -8.77 2.73
CA GLY A 104 0.49 -7.36 2.40
C GLY A 104 0.99 -7.00 0.99
N ASN A 105 1.91 -7.79 0.45
CA ASN A 105 2.47 -7.63 -0.89
C ASN A 105 1.86 -8.58 -1.92
N LEU A 106 1.01 -9.54 -1.53
CA LEU A 106 0.43 -10.52 -2.44
C LEU A 106 -0.60 -9.87 -3.37
N LEU A 107 -0.29 -9.78 -4.66
CA LEU A 107 -1.21 -9.28 -5.70
C LEU A 107 -2.28 -10.32 -6.08
N GLY A 108 -1.96 -11.61 -5.92
CA GLY A 108 -2.94 -12.67 -6.09
C GLY A 108 -2.33 -14.06 -6.14
N THR A 109 -3.19 -15.06 -5.96
CA THR A 109 -2.88 -16.49 -6.12
C THR A 109 -3.75 -17.04 -7.24
N PHE A 110 -3.14 -17.68 -8.23
CA PHE A 110 -3.79 -18.08 -9.48
C PHE A 110 -3.57 -19.56 -9.77
N CYS A 111 -4.60 -20.23 -10.29
CA CYS A 111 -4.56 -21.63 -10.69
C CYS A 111 -5.62 -21.92 -11.77
N GLY A 112 -5.65 -23.14 -12.32
CA GLY A 112 -6.55 -23.50 -13.42
C GLY A 112 -6.15 -22.90 -14.77
N ARG A 113 -7.14 -22.55 -15.60
CA ARG A 113 -6.97 -22.16 -17.02
C ARG A 113 -7.20 -20.68 -17.31
N SER A 114 -7.63 -19.90 -16.33
CA SER A 114 -7.84 -18.46 -16.51
C SER A 114 -6.50 -17.75 -16.36
N ALA A 115 -6.01 -17.14 -17.44
CA ALA A 115 -4.78 -16.37 -17.39
C ALA A 115 -4.92 -15.18 -16.44
N PRO A 116 -3.94 -14.93 -15.55
CA PRO A 116 -3.95 -13.75 -14.72
C PRO A 116 -3.96 -12.46 -15.58
N PRO A 117 -4.58 -11.37 -15.10
CA PRO A 117 -4.44 -10.07 -15.74
C PRO A 117 -2.97 -9.61 -15.69
N PRO A 118 -2.57 -8.63 -16.52
CA PRO A 118 -1.27 -8.00 -16.39
C PRO A 118 -1.11 -7.32 -15.02
N PHE A 119 0.07 -7.43 -14.40
CA PHE A 119 0.40 -6.80 -13.12
C PHE A 119 1.48 -5.75 -13.31
N ALA A 120 1.33 -4.62 -12.63
CA ALA A 120 2.39 -3.63 -12.50
C ALA A 120 2.86 -3.60 -11.04
N SER A 121 4.16 -3.59 -10.80
CA SER A 121 4.70 -3.32 -9.47
C SER A 121 4.66 -1.82 -9.15
N ALA A 122 4.56 -1.49 -7.86
CA ALA A 122 4.64 -0.11 -7.37
C ALA A 122 6.07 0.47 -7.47
N TRP A 123 7.08 -0.39 -7.55
CA TRP A 123 8.50 -0.04 -7.54
C TRP A 123 9.28 -0.89 -8.54
N HIS A 124 10.61 -0.79 -8.52
CA HIS A 124 11.51 -1.47 -9.44
C HIS A 124 11.69 -2.98 -9.19
N VAL A 125 10.91 -3.59 -8.28
CA VAL A 125 11.04 -5.00 -7.87
C VAL A 125 9.68 -5.71 -7.86
N MET A 126 9.64 -6.94 -8.38
CA MET A 126 8.48 -7.84 -8.33
C MET A 126 8.94 -9.29 -8.12
N ALA A 127 8.24 -10.05 -7.28
CA ALA A 127 8.50 -11.47 -7.09
C ALA A 127 7.36 -12.34 -7.63
N VAL A 128 7.71 -13.44 -8.30
CA VAL A 128 6.77 -14.43 -8.84
C VAL A 128 7.15 -15.79 -8.29
N VAL A 129 6.19 -16.49 -7.69
CA VAL A 129 6.39 -17.78 -7.05
C VAL A 129 5.45 -18.80 -7.69
N PHE A 130 6.01 -19.86 -8.24
CA PHE A 130 5.26 -21.02 -8.70
C PHE A 130 5.47 -22.18 -7.74
N ARG A 131 4.39 -22.87 -7.37
CA ARG A 131 4.45 -24.10 -6.58
C ARG A 131 3.56 -25.17 -7.19
N SER A 132 4.06 -26.40 -7.26
CA SER A 132 3.28 -27.60 -7.55
C SER A 132 3.25 -28.57 -6.37
N ASP A 133 2.18 -29.35 -6.27
CA ASP A 133 2.05 -30.44 -5.30
C ASP A 133 2.57 -31.78 -5.88
N ARG A 134 2.27 -32.88 -5.19
CA ARG A 134 2.76 -34.24 -5.54
C ARG A 134 1.95 -34.93 -6.66
N HIS A 135 0.88 -34.33 -7.16
CA HIS A 135 -0.02 -34.92 -8.15
C HIS A 135 -0.36 -33.91 -9.27
N VAL A 136 -0.92 -34.43 -10.37
CA VAL A 136 -1.52 -33.67 -11.50
C VAL A 136 -0.72 -32.47 -12.02
N ALA A 137 0.16 -32.70 -12.98
CA ALA A 137 0.83 -31.63 -13.71
C ALA A 137 0.03 -31.18 -14.94
N LYS A 138 0.16 -29.90 -15.28
CA LYS A 138 -0.37 -29.29 -16.51
C LYS A 138 0.76 -28.61 -17.28
N ARG A 139 0.44 -28.01 -18.44
CA ARG A 139 1.42 -27.33 -19.31
C ARG A 139 2.11 -26.13 -18.68
N GLY A 140 1.55 -25.56 -17.62
CA GLY A 140 2.17 -24.46 -16.89
C GLY A 140 1.91 -23.11 -17.55
N PHE A 141 2.87 -22.20 -17.44
CA PHE A 141 2.71 -20.81 -17.85
C PHE A 141 3.92 -20.30 -18.62
N ALA A 142 3.67 -19.28 -19.44
CA ALA A 142 4.70 -18.46 -20.07
C ALA A 142 4.39 -16.99 -19.79
N ALA A 143 5.39 -16.29 -19.27
CA ALA A 143 5.29 -14.91 -18.83
C ALA A 143 6.36 -14.05 -19.51
N THR A 144 6.02 -12.78 -19.71
CA THR A 144 6.92 -11.74 -20.17
C THR A 144 6.86 -10.58 -19.21
N TYR A 145 8.01 -9.96 -18.96
CA TYR A 145 8.10 -8.77 -18.16
C TYR A 145 8.84 -7.68 -18.93
N HIS A 146 8.50 -6.44 -18.63
CA HIS A 146 9.22 -5.27 -19.10
C HIS A 146 9.26 -4.21 -18.02
N LYS A 147 10.33 -3.43 -18.06
CA LYS A 147 10.49 -2.18 -17.35
C LYS A 147 9.43 -1.24 -17.89
N ASP A 148 8.45 -0.96 -17.05
CA ASP A 148 7.48 0.09 -17.28
C ASP A 148 8.04 1.38 -16.67
N ALA A 149 7.91 2.49 -17.39
CA ALA A 149 8.54 3.74 -16.96
C ALA A 149 7.91 4.26 -15.65
N CYS A 150 6.66 3.84 -15.36
CA CYS A 150 5.78 4.37 -14.31
C CYS A 150 4.35 3.85 -14.48
N GLY A 151 3.59 3.66 -13.40
CA GLY A 151 2.15 3.33 -13.49
C GLY A 151 1.74 2.15 -12.62
N GLY A 152 0.52 1.65 -12.86
CA GLY A 152 0.02 0.37 -12.36
C GLY A 152 -1.42 0.38 -11.85
N GLN A 153 -1.89 -0.79 -11.41
CA GLN A 153 -3.14 -0.89 -10.66
C GLN A 153 -2.87 -0.64 -9.18
N LEU A 154 -3.49 0.40 -8.62
CA LEU A 154 -3.37 0.77 -7.22
C LEU A 154 -4.67 0.44 -6.51
N MET A 155 -4.60 -0.32 -5.43
CA MET A 155 -5.76 -0.66 -4.59
C MET A 155 -5.53 -0.14 -3.18
N GLY A 156 -6.48 0.62 -2.64
CA GLY A 156 -6.38 1.13 -1.26
C GLY A 156 -7.17 2.41 -1.03
N LEU A 157 -7.27 2.78 0.25
CA LEU A 157 -7.94 4.01 0.70
C LEU A 157 -7.07 5.25 0.56
N SER A 158 -5.77 5.11 0.30
CA SER A 158 -4.87 6.23 0.00
C SER A 158 -3.59 5.77 -0.68
N GLY A 159 -2.86 6.71 -1.26
CA GLY A 159 -1.54 6.48 -1.82
C GLY A 159 -0.95 7.73 -2.44
N GLU A 160 0.25 7.55 -2.99
CA GLU A 160 1.01 8.58 -3.69
C GLU A 160 1.36 8.08 -5.09
N ILE A 161 1.35 9.00 -6.06
CA ILE A 161 1.87 8.78 -7.40
C ILE A 161 2.81 9.92 -7.76
N THR A 162 3.84 9.59 -8.54
CA THR A 162 4.78 10.58 -9.06
C THR A 162 5.04 10.33 -10.54
N SER A 163 5.42 11.38 -11.26
CA SER A 163 6.05 11.21 -12.57
C SER A 163 7.36 10.39 -12.45
N PRO A 164 7.84 9.77 -13.54
CA PRO A 164 9.10 9.03 -13.50
C PRO A 164 10.26 9.92 -13.06
N ARG A 165 11.17 9.36 -12.26
CA ARG A 165 12.38 10.03 -11.74
C ARG A 165 12.15 11.24 -10.83
N TYR A 166 10.89 11.56 -10.47
CA TYR A 166 10.61 12.67 -9.55
C TYR A 166 11.44 12.56 -8.26
N PRO A 167 12.09 13.64 -7.77
CA PRO A 167 11.95 15.04 -8.20
C PRO A 167 12.90 15.46 -9.33
N GLU A 168 13.59 14.54 -10.00
CA GLU A 168 14.30 14.84 -11.24
C GLU A 168 13.33 14.94 -12.42
N SER A 169 13.81 15.47 -13.54
CA SER A 169 12.98 15.61 -14.73
C SER A 169 12.51 14.27 -15.29
N TYR A 170 11.23 14.19 -15.64
CA TYR A 170 10.67 13.02 -16.31
C TYR A 170 11.33 12.81 -17.68
N PRO A 171 11.33 11.59 -18.24
CA PRO A 171 11.89 11.32 -19.56
C PRO A 171 10.97 11.77 -20.68
N ASN A 172 11.55 12.06 -21.84
CA ASN A 172 10.81 12.19 -23.09
C ASN A 172 10.13 10.85 -23.43
N ASP A 173 9.06 10.92 -24.23
CA ASP A 173 8.29 9.79 -24.74
C ASP A 173 7.75 8.86 -23.63
N ALA A 174 7.54 9.39 -22.43
CA ALA A 174 7.00 8.65 -21.30
C ALA A 174 5.48 8.49 -21.47
N GLU A 175 4.96 7.31 -21.15
CA GLU A 175 3.53 7.09 -20.98
C GLU A 175 3.31 6.31 -19.69
N CYS A 176 2.74 6.95 -18.67
CA CYS A 176 2.39 6.33 -17.40
C CYS A 176 0.89 6.15 -17.28
N ARG A 177 0.46 5.01 -16.75
CA ARG A 177 -0.97 4.72 -16.56
C ARG A 177 -1.22 4.20 -15.16
N TRP A 178 -1.97 4.95 -14.35
CA TRP A 178 -2.43 4.48 -13.04
C TRP A 178 -3.93 4.21 -13.08
N SER A 179 -4.34 3.01 -12.68
CA SER A 179 -5.74 2.64 -12.46
C SER A 179 -5.94 2.44 -10.96
N ILE A 180 -6.55 3.43 -10.32
CA ILE A 180 -6.72 3.46 -8.86
C ILE A 180 -8.12 2.95 -8.53
N ARG A 181 -8.20 2.03 -7.56
CA ARG A 181 -9.45 1.51 -7.03
C ARG A 181 -9.46 1.61 -5.50
N ALA A 182 -10.44 2.33 -4.96
CA ALA A 182 -10.71 2.36 -3.54
C ALA A 182 -11.51 1.11 -3.09
N THR A 183 -11.38 0.77 -1.81
CA THR A 183 -12.19 -0.28 -1.17
C THR A 183 -13.63 0.18 -0.99
N ASP A 184 -13.84 1.45 -0.65
CA ASP A 184 -15.17 2.07 -0.56
C ASP A 184 -15.11 3.58 -0.84
N GLY A 185 -16.18 4.14 -1.38
CA GLY A 185 -16.34 5.58 -1.65
C GLY A 185 -15.60 6.12 -2.90
N PRO A 186 -15.82 7.42 -3.22
CA PRO A 186 -15.09 8.12 -4.27
C PRO A 186 -13.64 8.43 -3.89
N LEU A 187 -12.77 8.60 -4.88
CA LEU A 187 -11.37 8.99 -4.71
C LEU A 187 -11.22 10.50 -4.85
N THR A 188 -10.54 11.14 -3.89
CA THR A 188 -9.99 12.48 -4.02
C THR A 188 -8.53 12.41 -4.45
N LEU A 189 -8.12 13.22 -5.43
CA LEU A 189 -6.74 13.39 -5.89
C LEU A 189 -6.29 14.86 -5.69
N ILE A 190 -5.11 15.05 -5.11
CA ILE A 190 -4.49 16.36 -4.84
C ILE A 190 -3.04 16.33 -5.34
N PHE A 191 -2.65 17.33 -6.12
CA PHE A 191 -1.26 17.51 -6.54
C PHE A 191 -0.51 18.33 -5.48
N ALA A 192 0.58 17.77 -4.95
CA ALA A 192 1.49 18.44 -4.03
C ALA A 192 2.58 19.24 -4.76
N ASP A 193 2.95 18.80 -5.96
CA ASP A 193 3.89 19.48 -6.86
C ASP A 193 3.48 19.22 -8.31
N PHE A 194 3.65 20.21 -9.18
CA PHE A 194 3.26 20.12 -10.59
C PHE A 194 4.06 21.09 -11.47
N GLN A 195 4.92 20.52 -12.33
CA GLN A 195 5.67 21.20 -13.36
C GLN A 195 5.83 20.27 -14.57
N VAL A 196 4.89 20.36 -15.50
CA VAL A 196 4.87 19.63 -16.77
C VAL A 196 5.03 20.65 -17.90
N GLU A 197 5.61 20.27 -19.04
CA GLU A 197 5.71 21.18 -20.18
C GLU A 197 4.32 21.77 -20.51
N GLY A 198 4.25 23.09 -20.68
CA GLY A 198 3.02 23.79 -21.00
C GLY A 198 2.85 24.00 -22.51
N GLY A 199 1.62 24.03 -22.98
CA GLY A 199 1.28 24.37 -24.35
C GLY A 199 -0.20 24.71 -24.50
N GLN A 200 -0.59 25.28 -25.64
CA GLN A 200 -1.99 25.57 -25.91
C GLN A 200 -2.81 24.26 -25.86
N GLY A 201 -3.78 24.18 -24.95
CA GLY A 201 -4.63 22.99 -24.78
C GLY A 201 -3.90 21.75 -24.25
N CYS A 202 -2.69 21.88 -23.70
CA CYS A 202 -1.86 20.76 -23.23
C CYS A 202 -1.64 19.70 -24.34
N GLY A 203 -1.18 20.18 -25.50
CA GLY A 203 -0.92 19.36 -26.68
C GLY A 203 0.45 18.67 -26.72
N PHE A 204 1.41 19.14 -25.91
CA PHE A 204 2.71 18.50 -25.70
C PHE A 204 2.58 17.49 -24.55
N ASP A 205 3.22 17.76 -23.43
CA ASP A 205 3.09 16.94 -22.23
C ASP A 205 1.82 17.23 -21.43
N TYR A 206 1.27 16.21 -20.79
CA TYR A 206 0.09 16.38 -19.93
C TYR A 206 -0.16 15.25 -18.95
N VAL A 207 -0.90 15.57 -17.89
CA VAL A 207 -1.61 14.62 -17.03
C VAL A 207 -3.10 14.68 -17.34
N ALA A 208 -3.68 13.58 -17.77
CA ALA A 208 -5.10 13.40 -18.04
C ALA A 208 -5.76 12.51 -17.00
N LEU A 209 -6.96 12.89 -16.55
CA LEU A 209 -7.70 12.24 -15.49
C LEU A 209 -9.06 11.78 -16.01
N PHE A 210 -9.48 10.58 -15.63
CA PHE A 210 -10.70 9.93 -16.11
C PHE A 210 -11.48 9.28 -14.97
N ASP A 211 -12.80 9.47 -14.97
CA ASP A 211 -13.73 9.03 -13.93
C ASP A 211 -14.14 7.56 -14.06
N GLY A 212 -13.18 6.67 -13.89
CA GLY A 212 -13.38 5.24 -14.02
C GLY A 212 -12.06 4.48 -14.10
N PRO A 213 -12.10 3.17 -14.40
CA PRO A 213 -10.90 2.33 -14.36
C PRO A 213 -9.98 2.47 -15.58
N THR A 214 -10.40 3.15 -16.66
CA THR A 214 -9.67 3.21 -17.93
C THR A 214 -9.80 4.57 -18.62
N ALA A 215 -8.97 4.82 -19.64
CA ALA A 215 -9.02 6.01 -20.50
C ALA A 215 -10.31 6.15 -21.34
N ALA A 216 -11.18 5.14 -21.36
CA ALA A 216 -12.49 5.22 -22.02
C ALA A 216 -13.58 5.83 -21.11
N ALA A 217 -13.28 6.05 -19.82
CA ALA A 217 -14.20 6.64 -18.87
C ALA A 217 -14.35 8.17 -19.09
N PRO A 218 -15.37 8.82 -18.49
CA PRO A 218 -15.58 10.26 -18.62
C PRO A 218 -14.31 11.06 -18.27
N HIS A 219 -13.95 12.03 -19.10
CA HIS A 219 -12.78 12.87 -18.89
C HIS A 219 -13.04 13.88 -17.75
N LEU A 220 -12.22 13.86 -16.70
CA LEU A 220 -12.29 14.81 -15.58
C LEU A 220 -11.45 16.07 -15.87
N GLY A 221 -10.33 15.92 -16.58
CA GLY A 221 -9.49 17.04 -16.95
C GLY A 221 -8.20 16.63 -17.64
N ARG A 222 -7.50 17.63 -18.18
CA ARG A 222 -6.15 17.53 -18.73
C ARG A 222 -5.35 18.74 -18.26
N TYR A 223 -4.16 18.50 -17.71
CA TYR A 223 -3.35 19.52 -17.04
C TYR A 223 -1.91 19.49 -17.54
N CYS A 224 -1.30 20.66 -17.65
CA CYS A 224 0.08 20.88 -18.09
C CYS A 224 0.58 22.25 -17.58
N GLY A 225 1.85 22.59 -17.80
CA GLY A 225 2.47 23.80 -17.27
C GLY A 225 2.84 23.70 -15.78
N SER A 226 2.95 24.86 -15.12
CA SER A 226 3.35 24.96 -13.71
C SER A 226 2.24 25.42 -12.76
N SER A 227 1.02 25.60 -13.26
CA SER A 227 -0.13 25.92 -12.41
C SER A 227 -0.64 24.65 -11.75
N HIS A 228 -0.85 24.70 -10.44
CA HIS A 228 -1.32 23.55 -9.67
C HIS A 228 -2.74 23.14 -10.13
N PRO A 229 -2.94 21.88 -10.53
CA PRO A 229 -4.28 21.39 -10.85
C PRO A 229 -5.22 21.51 -9.65
N PRO A 230 -6.52 21.74 -9.88
CA PRO A 230 -7.50 21.75 -8.80
C PRO A 230 -7.63 20.36 -8.16
N ARG A 231 -8.18 20.33 -6.95
CA ARG A 231 -8.60 19.08 -6.30
C ARG A 231 -9.61 18.35 -7.18
N ILE A 232 -9.38 17.06 -7.41
CA ILE A 232 -10.26 16.20 -8.21
C ILE A 232 -10.95 15.18 -7.31
N ILE A 233 -12.21 14.90 -7.59
CA ILE A 233 -13.01 13.88 -6.91
C ILE A 233 -13.66 13.03 -8.00
N SER A 234 -13.45 11.72 -7.97
CA SER A 234 -14.16 10.79 -8.87
C SER A 234 -15.62 10.60 -8.43
N SER A 235 -16.51 10.22 -9.34
CA SER A 235 -17.89 9.86 -8.99
C SER A 235 -18.02 8.43 -8.45
N THR A 236 -17.02 7.59 -8.72
CA THR A 236 -16.97 6.18 -8.29
C THR A 236 -15.70 5.88 -7.50
N ARG A 237 -15.58 4.65 -6.98
CA ARG A 237 -14.35 4.14 -6.37
C ARG A 237 -13.19 3.89 -7.34
N HIS A 238 -13.29 4.33 -8.60
CA HIS A 238 -12.24 4.17 -9.59
C HIS A 238 -11.80 5.52 -10.15
N LEU A 239 -10.49 5.69 -10.35
CA LEU A 239 -9.89 6.85 -10.99
C LEU A 239 -8.75 6.39 -11.88
N PHE A 240 -8.72 6.83 -13.14
CA PHE A 240 -7.65 6.51 -14.07
C PHE A 240 -6.86 7.77 -14.40
N ILE A 241 -5.53 7.65 -14.37
CA ILE A 241 -4.59 8.75 -14.53
C ILE A 241 -3.60 8.36 -15.63
N LEU A 242 -3.45 9.23 -16.62
CA LEU A 242 -2.52 9.08 -17.73
C LEU A 242 -1.55 10.25 -17.71
N PHE A 243 -0.25 9.98 -17.57
CA PHE A 243 0.77 10.97 -17.88
C PHE A 243 1.39 10.63 -19.23
N LYS A 244 1.54 11.62 -20.10
CA LYS A 244 2.22 11.46 -21.38
C LYS A 244 3.19 12.62 -21.62
N SER A 245 4.39 12.31 -22.07
CA SER A 245 5.35 13.28 -22.60
C SER A 245 5.70 13.02 -24.06
N ASP A 246 6.15 14.06 -24.77
CA ASP A 246 6.60 13.99 -26.15
C ASP A 246 8.14 13.84 -26.27
N PHE A 247 8.69 14.05 -27.46
CA PHE A 247 10.09 13.77 -27.77
C PHE A 247 11.09 14.80 -27.19
N ASN A 248 10.62 15.94 -26.67
CA ASN A 248 11.49 16.97 -26.11
C ASN A 248 10.86 17.74 -24.94
N ILE A 249 11.62 18.70 -24.40
CA ILE A 249 11.25 19.64 -23.32
C ILE A 249 10.60 18.96 -22.09
N VAL A 250 11.38 18.84 -21.02
CA VAL A 250 10.91 18.18 -19.78
C VAL A 250 10.83 19.16 -18.63
N GLY A 251 9.83 18.96 -17.78
CA GLY A 251 9.72 19.56 -16.46
C GLY A 251 10.21 18.63 -15.35
N ARG A 252 10.10 19.09 -14.11
CA ARG A 252 10.34 18.27 -12.90
C ARG A 252 9.27 17.18 -12.72
N GLY A 253 8.12 17.35 -13.36
CA GLY A 253 6.99 16.46 -13.30
C GLY A 253 6.08 16.76 -12.13
N PHE A 254 5.52 15.74 -11.51
CA PHE A 254 4.50 15.93 -10.49
C PHE A 254 4.60 14.90 -9.37
N LYS A 255 4.04 15.29 -8.22
CA LYS A 255 3.73 14.42 -7.10
C LYS A 255 2.28 14.65 -6.70
N ALA A 256 1.50 13.59 -6.62
CA ALA A 256 0.09 13.65 -6.25
C ALA A 256 -0.25 12.59 -5.21
N HIS A 257 -1.20 12.91 -4.35
CA HIS A 257 -1.75 12.02 -3.35
C HIS A 257 -3.20 11.74 -3.69
N PHE A 258 -3.62 10.49 -3.53
CA PHE A 258 -5.01 10.10 -3.59
C PHE A 258 -5.46 9.53 -2.25
N TYR A 259 -6.74 9.69 -1.94
CA TYR A 259 -7.41 9.03 -0.82
C TYR A 259 -8.89 8.83 -1.11
N SER A 260 -9.53 7.90 -0.41
CA SER A 260 -10.94 7.59 -0.56
C SER A 260 -11.63 7.56 0.79
N GLY A 261 -12.81 8.17 0.82
CA GLY A 261 -13.56 8.41 2.04
C GLY A 261 -12.86 9.36 3.01
N GLU A 262 -13.54 9.60 4.12
CA GLU A 262 -12.89 9.87 5.40
C GLU A 262 -12.53 8.49 5.97
N CYS A 263 -11.33 8.30 6.50
CA CYS A 263 -10.87 7.03 7.07
C CYS A 263 -11.63 6.74 8.38
N GLN A 264 -12.91 6.39 8.25
CA GLN A 264 -13.87 6.19 9.34
C GLN A 264 -14.02 4.70 9.65
N GLU A 265 -13.67 4.30 10.87
CA GLU A 265 -13.79 2.92 11.34
C GLU A 265 -14.58 2.85 12.64
N VAL A 266 -15.38 1.79 12.80
CA VAL A 266 -16.19 1.56 14.01
C VAL A 266 -15.81 0.24 14.67
N TYR A 267 -15.45 0.31 15.95
CA TYR A 267 -15.01 -0.82 16.76
C TYR A 267 -16.03 -1.15 17.84
N THR A 268 -16.53 -2.37 17.85
CA THR A 268 -17.54 -2.84 18.83
C THR A 268 -17.04 -3.92 19.77
N THR A 269 -15.81 -4.42 19.57
CA THR A 269 -15.18 -5.41 20.43
C THR A 269 -14.58 -4.77 21.68
N ILE A 270 -14.57 -5.48 22.82
CA ILE A 270 -14.05 -4.98 24.10
C ILE A 270 -12.53 -4.76 24.14
N LYS A 271 -11.80 -5.12 23.08
CA LYS A 271 -10.38 -4.84 22.91
C LYS A 271 -10.07 -4.78 21.43
N GLY A 272 -9.05 -4.02 21.07
CA GLY A 272 -8.60 -3.90 19.69
C GLY A 272 -7.33 -3.07 19.60
N ASN A 273 -6.80 -2.97 18.39
CA ASN A 273 -5.71 -2.09 18.03
C ASN A 273 -5.97 -1.54 16.63
N PHE A 274 -5.38 -0.38 16.35
CA PHE A 274 -5.44 0.27 15.05
C PHE A 274 -4.29 1.26 14.93
N SER A 275 -3.96 1.64 13.71
CA SER A 275 -2.84 2.54 13.42
C SER A 275 -3.26 3.58 12.38
N SER A 276 -2.53 4.68 12.31
CA SER A 276 -2.72 5.66 11.24
C SER A 276 -2.51 5.03 9.86
N PRO A 277 -3.08 5.58 8.78
CA PRO A 277 -2.85 5.06 7.43
C PRO A 277 -1.37 4.95 7.11
N GLN A 278 -0.99 3.83 6.48
CA GLN A 278 0.37 3.53 6.02
C GLN A 278 1.42 3.28 7.12
N TYR A 279 1.06 3.33 8.42
CA TYR A 279 1.99 3.06 9.52
C TYR A 279 2.75 1.72 9.33
N PRO A 280 4.09 1.67 9.50
CA PRO A 280 4.98 2.71 10.04
C PRO A 280 5.56 3.69 8.99
N ASN A 281 5.08 3.64 7.74
CA ASN A 281 5.41 4.64 6.72
C ASN A 281 4.62 5.93 6.97
N PHE A 282 4.94 6.98 6.20
CA PHE A 282 4.36 8.29 6.45
C PHE A 282 2.86 8.34 6.13
N TYR A 283 2.06 8.93 7.02
CA TYR A 283 0.64 9.12 6.75
C TYR A 283 0.43 10.13 5.60
N PRO A 284 -0.66 10.02 4.83
CA PRO A 284 -1.01 11.04 3.84
C PRO A 284 -1.32 12.41 4.46
N ASN A 285 -1.03 13.46 3.69
CA ASN A 285 -1.43 14.84 3.98
C ASN A 285 -2.93 15.06 3.67
N ASN A 286 -3.56 16.06 4.28
CA ASN A 286 -4.97 16.45 4.13
C ASN A 286 -5.98 15.36 4.52
N LEU A 287 -5.69 14.59 5.57
CA LEU A 287 -6.57 13.57 6.10
C LEU A 287 -7.46 14.11 7.22
N GLN A 288 -8.67 13.58 7.27
CA GLN A 288 -9.52 13.56 8.46
C GLN A 288 -9.99 12.11 8.67
N CYS A 289 -9.26 11.36 9.48
CA CYS A 289 -9.61 9.98 9.83
C CYS A 289 -10.34 9.93 11.16
N GLN A 290 -11.30 9.01 11.31
CA GLN A 290 -12.07 8.85 12.54
C GLN A 290 -12.12 7.38 12.98
N TRP A 291 -11.82 7.11 14.25
CA TRP A 291 -11.97 5.79 14.85
C TRP A 291 -12.97 5.87 16.00
N SER A 292 -14.16 5.29 15.82
CA SER A 292 -15.25 5.26 16.78
C SER A 292 -15.27 3.93 17.52
N ILE A 293 -14.98 3.93 18.82
CA ILE A 293 -15.09 2.75 19.67
C ILE A 293 -16.43 2.82 20.41
N GLN A 294 -17.29 1.82 20.21
CA GLN A 294 -18.65 1.77 20.75
C GLN A 294 -18.85 0.46 21.52
N LEU A 295 -18.86 0.55 22.85
CA LEU A 295 -19.05 -0.60 23.73
C LEU A 295 -20.45 -0.59 24.36
N PRO A 296 -20.92 -1.71 24.93
CA PRO A 296 -22.19 -1.74 25.64
C PRO A 296 -22.26 -0.71 26.79
N PRO A 297 -23.46 -0.19 27.13
CA PRO A 297 -23.64 0.69 28.28
C PRO A 297 -23.05 0.10 29.57
N GLY A 298 -22.44 0.97 30.37
CA GLY A 298 -21.73 0.56 31.61
C GLY A 298 -20.26 0.20 31.41
N TYR A 299 -19.76 0.15 30.18
CA TYR A 299 -18.32 0.04 29.91
C TYR A 299 -17.65 1.42 29.86
N ARG A 300 -16.33 1.41 30.07
CA ARG A 300 -15.39 2.52 29.84
C ARG A 300 -14.24 2.02 28.97
N ILE A 301 -13.76 2.89 28.10
CA ILE A 301 -12.74 2.60 27.09
C ILE A 301 -11.45 3.22 27.57
N LYS A 302 -10.38 2.42 27.65
CA LYS A 302 -9.03 2.89 27.93
C LYS A 302 -8.16 2.67 26.69
N VAL A 303 -7.59 3.73 26.17
CA VAL A 303 -6.71 3.75 24.99
C VAL A 303 -5.26 3.89 25.44
N PHE A 304 -4.38 3.10 24.85
CA PHE A 304 -2.94 3.05 25.07
C PHE A 304 -2.23 3.46 23.79
N PHE A 305 -1.27 4.36 23.91
CA PHE A 305 -0.40 4.76 22.82
C PHE A 305 0.82 3.84 22.79
N LEU A 306 0.97 3.06 21.72
CA LEU A 306 2.12 2.18 21.52
C LEU A 306 3.25 2.91 20.80
N ASP A 307 2.88 3.75 19.84
CA ASP A 307 3.77 4.65 19.10
C ASP A 307 2.99 5.90 18.65
N LEU A 308 3.64 7.06 18.64
CA LEU A 308 3.07 8.33 18.17
C LEU A 308 4.20 9.24 17.64
N GLU A 309 4.13 9.53 16.36
CA GLU A 309 4.98 10.49 15.67
C GLU A 309 4.17 11.23 14.60
N LEU A 310 3.73 12.44 14.92
CA LEU A 310 3.08 13.39 14.00
C LEU A 310 3.98 14.63 13.77
N GLU A 311 3.57 15.54 12.90
CA GLU A 311 4.22 16.84 12.78
C GLU A 311 4.30 17.55 14.13
N ALA A 312 5.43 18.23 14.37
CA ALA A 312 5.69 18.88 15.64
C ALA A 312 4.79 20.10 15.87
N ARG A 313 4.73 20.55 17.13
CA ARG A 313 4.01 21.76 17.53
C ARG A 313 4.45 22.96 16.70
N SER A 314 3.48 23.84 16.42
CA SER A 314 3.72 25.15 15.84
C SER A 314 4.68 25.94 16.72
N SER A 315 5.79 26.41 16.14
CA SER A 315 6.76 27.24 16.85
C SER A 315 6.20 28.62 17.21
N LEU A 316 5.09 29.02 16.58
CA LEU A 316 4.42 30.30 16.80
C LEU A 316 3.42 30.25 17.95
N THR A 317 2.61 29.19 18.04
CA THR A 317 1.51 29.08 19.03
C THR A 317 1.84 28.11 20.17
N GLY A 318 2.80 27.20 19.98
CA GLY A 318 3.03 26.05 20.86
C GLY A 318 1.96 24.94 20.75
N GLY A 319 0.95 25.13 19.91
CA GLY A 319 -0.17 24.22 19.69
C GLY A 319 0.09 23.16 18.62
N CYS A 320 -0.81 22.17 18.57
CA CYS A 320 -0.86 21.15 17.51
C CYS A 320 -1.70 21.67 16.33
N ASP A 321 -1.21 22.72 15.68
CA ASP A 321 -1.98 23.45 14.66
C ASP A 321 -1.95 22.77 13.29
N TYR A 322 -0.90 22.00 13.01
CA TYR A 322 -0.69 21.27 11.76
C TYR A 322 -1.36 19.89 11.87
N ASP A 323 -0.57 18.83 11.98
CA ASP A 323 -1.07 17.48 12.21
C ASP A 323 -1.37 17.22 13.68
N ARG A 324 -2.55 16.68 13.96
CA ARG A 324 -2.96 16.34 15.32
C ARG A 324 -3.87 15.12 15.39
N LEU A 325 -3.75 14.39 16.49
CA LEU A 325 -4.69 13.36 16.89
C LEU A 325 -5.50 13.89 18.07
N ASP A 326 -6.82 13.96 17.91
CA ASP A 326 -7.79 14.38 18.93
C ASP A 326 -8.53 13.15 19.46
N ALA A 327 -8.84 13.11 20.75
CA ALA A 327 -9.73 12.10 21.34
C ALA A 327 -10.90 12.76 22.06
N PHE A 328 -12.11 12.27 21.85
CA PHE A 328 -13.35 12.81 22.40
C PHE A 328 -14.10 11.76 23.23
N ASP A 329 -14.64 12.18 24.37
CA ASP A 329 -15.41 11.36 25.31
C ASP A 329 -16.86 11.17 24.85
N GLY A 330 -17.03 10.50 23.72
CA GLY A 330 -18.31 10.28 23.05
C GLY A 330 -18.10 9.80 21.61
N GLY A 331 -19.19 9.63 20.87
CA GLY A 331 -19.14 9.23 19.46
C GLY A 331 -19.03 10.37 18.45
N ALA A 332 -18.76 11.61 18.87
CA ALA A 332 -18.79 12.80 18.00
C ALA A 332 -17.75 13.86 18.44
N GLU A 333 -17.29 14.69 17.49
CA GLU A 333 -16.30 15.76 17.71
C GLU A 333 -16.81 16.92 18.60
N ASN A 334 -18.13 17.02 18.80
CA ASN A 334 -18.71 18.00 19.72
C ASN A 334 -18.74 17.51 21.19
N ALA A 335 -18.30 16.28 21.46
CA ALA A 335 -18.19 15.75 22.81
C ALA A 335 -16.98 16.34 23.55
N SER A 336 -16.84 16.00 24.83
CA SER A 336 -15.74 16.52 25.65
C SER A 336 -14.38 16.03 25.13
N LEU A 337 -13.49 16.95 24.76
CA LEU A 337 -12.13 16.64 24.34
C LEU A 337 -11.33 16.06 25.52
N LEU A 338 -10.79 14.85 25.34
CA LEU A 338 -9.93 14.14 26.29
C LEU A 338 -8.45 14.49 26.10
N GLY A 339 -8.06 14.86 24.88
CA GLY A 339 -6.71 15.33 24.58
C GLY A 339 -6.48 15.54 23.10
N THR A 340 -5.41 16.30 22.83
CA THR A 340 -4.88 16.60 21.49
C THR A 340 -3.38 16.34 21.53
N TRP A 341 -2.86 15.55 20.59
CA TRP A 341 -1.46 15.17 20.53
C TRP A 341 -0.85 15.41 19.15
N CYS A 342 0.43 15.76 19.14
CA CYS A 342 1.25 15.91 17.94
C CYS A 342 2.74 15.68 18.27
N GLY A 343 3.64 15.77 17.30
CA GLY A 343 5.07 15.54 17.50
C GLY A 343 5.41 14.10 17.91
N ARG A 344 6.52 13.93 18.64
CA ARG A 344 6.99 12.65 19.22
C ARG A 344 6.66 12.55 20.71
N GLU A 345 5.45 12.94 21.08
CA GLU A 345 5.01 12.85 22.46
C GLU A 345 4.87 11.38 22.89
N SER A 346 5.02 11.11 24.18
CA SER A 346 4.73 9.81 24.78
C SER A 346 3.50 9.97 25.68
N PRO A 347 2.28 9.86 25.12
CA PRO A 347 1.09 10.18 25.89
C PRO A 347 0.78 9.11 26.91
N VAL A 348 0.21 9.53 28.05
CA VAL A 348 -0.37 8.60 29.01
C VAL A 348 -1.66 7.99 28.46
N PRO A 349 -2.02 6.76 28.84
CA PRO A 349 -3.28 6.15 28.43
C PRO A 349 -4.49 7.00 28.82
N VAL A 350 -5.40 7.25 27.88
CA VAL A 350 -6.64 8.00 28.13
C VAL A 350 -7.79 7.06 28.44
N THR A 351 -8.69 7.47 29.34
CA THR A 351 -9.87 6.68 29.73
C THR A 351 -11.14 7.49 29.53
N SER A 352 -12.10 6.96 28.79
CA SER A 352 -13.41 7.58 28.59
C SER A 352 -14.24 7.59 29.88
N ARG A 353 -15.20 8.51 29.98
CA ARG A 353 -16.32 8.46 30.94
C ARG A 353 -17.59 7.95 30.26
N SER A 354 -17.63 7.94 28.93
CA SER A 354 -18.69 7.39 28.09
C SER A 354 -18.40 5.93 27.69
N HIS A 355 -19.43 5.22 27.20
CA HIS A 355 -19.29 3.89 26.57
C HIS A 355 -18.91 3.99 25.08
N GLN A 356 -18.76 5.21 24.58
CA GLN A 356 -18.28 5.58 23.25
C GLN A 356 -17.05 6.48 23.38
N LEU A 357 -16.07 6.31 22.51
CA LEU A 357 -14.90 7.18 22.38
C LEU A 357 -14.58 7.34 20.89
N LEU A 358 -14.31 8.58 20.48
CA LEU A 358 -13.94 8.92 19.11
C LEU A 358 -12.50 9.42 19.09
N LEU A 359 -11.66 8.91 18.21
CA LEU A 359 -10.39 9.53 17.87
C LEU A 359 -10.44 10.10 16.47
N VAL A 360 -9.87 11.29 16.27
CA VAL A 360 -9.82 11.96 14.97
C VAL A 360 -8.39 12.39 14.65
N LEU A 361 -7.84 11.92 13.53
CA LEU A 361 -6.57 12.39 12.99
C LEU A 361 -6.85 13.47 11.94
N HIS A 362 -6.34 14.67 12.17
CA HIS A 362 -6.27 15.74 11.19
C HIS A 362 -4.84 15.90 10.69
N THR A 363 -4.65 15.93 9.37
CA THR A 363 -3.35 16.24 8.77
C THR A 363 -3.45 17.41 7.81
N ASP A 364 -2.41 18.25 7.79
CA ASP A 364 -2.32 19.43 6.95
C ASP A 364 -1.78 19.08 5.55
N ARG A 365 -1.45 20.08 4.72
CA ARG A 365 -0.98 19.87 3.35
C ARG A 365 0.43 19.26 3.21
N SER A 366 1.22 19.18 4.28
CA SER A 366 2.65 18.90 4.24
C SER A 366 3.18 18.19 5.49
N THR A 367 4.46 17.83 5.49
CA THR A 367 5.22 17.41 6.69
C THR A 367 4.73 16.15 7.42
N ALA A 368 4.16 15.19 6.70
CA ALA A 368 3.87 13.88 7.26
C ALA A 368 5.04 13.19 7.97
N LYS A 369 4.69 12.38 8.97
CA LYS A 369 5.59 11.52 9.75
C LYS A 369 5.03 10.09 9.79
N ARG A 370 5.71 9.19 10.52
CA ARG A 370 5.37 7.76 10.59
C ARG A 370 3.97 7.47 11.16
N GLY A 371 3.36 8.41 11.87
CA GLY A 371 2.00 8.27 12.38
C GLY A 371 1.95 7.60 13.75
N PHE A 372 0.93 6.80 14.01
CA PHE A 372 0.72 6.20 15.32
C PHE A 372 0.23 4.76 15.26
N SER A 373 0.42 4.06 16.38
CA SER A 373 -0.21 2.77 16.65
C SER A 373 -0.81 2.77 18.06
N LEU A 374 -2.08 2.43 18.18
CA LEU A 374 -2.85 2.45 19.42
C LEU A 374 -3.45 1.08 19.72
N ALA A 375 -3.65 0.81 21.00
CA ALA A 375 -4.47 -0.30 21.47
C ALA A 375 -5.53 0.20 22.46
N TYR A 376 -6.67 -0.48 22.55
CA TYR A 376 -7.69 -0.14 23.54
C TYR A 376 -8.26 -1.37 24.22
N VAL A 377 -8.77 -1.16 25.43
CA VAL A 377 -9.54 -2.16 26.17
C VAL A 377 -10.78 -1.52 26.80
N GLY A 378 -11.84 -2.30 26.88
CA GLY A 378 -13.10 -1.98 27.51
C GLY A 378 -13.25 -2.70 28.84
N GLY A 379 -13.50 -1.95 29.92
CA GLY A 379 -13.80 -2.50 31.24
C GLY A 379 -15.18 -2.05 31.71
N LYS A 380 -15.90 -2.91 32.45
CA LYS A 380 -17.12 -2.46 33.15
C LYS A 380 -16.72 -1.42 34.21
N ALA A 381 -17.46 -0.31 34.26
CA ALA A 381 -17.33 0.65 35.35
C ALA A 381 -17.64 -0.07 36.67
N SER A 382 -16.70 -0.05 37.61
CA SER A 382 -16.93 -0.60 38.95
C SER A 382 -17.94 0.28 39.69
N ILE A 383 -19.00 -0.35 40.19
CA ILE A 383 -19.90 0.27 41.16
C ILE A 383 -19.17 0.19 42.50
N HIS A 384 -18.50 1.27 42.94
CA HIS A 384 -18.13 1.39 44.34
C HIS A 384 -19.31 2.00 45.12
N PRO A 385 -19.89 1.29 46.10
CA PRO A 385 -20.84 1.89 47.02
C PRO A 385 -20.08 2.81 47.98
N SER A 386 -20.46 4.08 48.02
CA SER A 386 -20.06 5.02 49.06
C SER A 386 -20.78 4.65 50.36
N GLU A 387 -20.13 3.86 51.23
CA GLU A 387 -20.50 3.83 52.66
C GLU A 387 -19.47 4.65 53.45
N SER A 388 -19.84 5.90 53.75
CA SER A 388 -19.29 6.61 54.89
C SER A 388 -19.85 5.95 56.16
N LYS A 389 -19.04 5.14 56.85
CA LYS A 389 -19.34 4.82 58.26
C LYS A 389 -18.99 6.02 59.13
N SER A 390 -20.01 6.83 59.43
CA SER A 390 -19.97 7.80 60.52
C SER A 390 -20.19 7.07 61.85
N CYS A 391 -19.31 7.38 62.80
CA CYS A 391 -19.30 6.91 64.18
C CYS A 391 -20.58 7.35 64.92
N GLY A 392 -21.17 6.44 65.70
CA GLY A 392 -22.27 6.74 66.62
C GLY A 392 -21.92 6.18 68.00
N ILE A 393 -21.51 7.06 68.92
CA ILE A 393 -21.41 6.80 70.35
C ILE A 393 -22.83 6.88 70.91
N PHE A 394 -23.32 5.82 71.55
CA PHE A 394 -24.50 5.89 72.41
C PHE A 394 -24.05 5.98 73.87
N LEU A 395 -24.53 7.03 74.54
CA LEU A 395 -24.51 7.20 76.00
C LEU A 395 -25.46 6.23 76.68
#